data_AF-A0A8S1EM70-F1
#
_entry.id   AF-A0A8S1EM70-F1
#
_cell.length_a   1.000
_cell.length_b   1.000
_cell.length_c   1.000
_cell.angle_alpha   90.00
_cell.angle_beta   90.00
_cell.angle_gamma   90.00
#
_symmetry.space_group_name_H-M   'P 1'
#
loop_
_entity.id
_entity.type
_entity.pdbx_description
1 polymer ?
#
loop_
_entity_poly.entity_id
_entity_poly.type
_entity_poly.pdbx_seq_one_letter_code
_entity_poly.pdbx_strand_id
1 'polypeptide(L)'
;MFWKFVCILVSATIIEGGVPSKNCIYNGTLNALEENCTTITGNVIIKSTDVPTVLYNKFVHTVAIDGCVQIEGTQLQGLDMFARLLTVKCVNSSFAVDFYIGNNTQLERLGMPVLTVDRLGLTSNPKLCLTHEEMIRHKNIQRAFTDNILTCQGKSGEVKECNSTASSANAGLIDGCEIVLGDLYIEGMDNADISNKL
;
A
#
# COMPACT_ATOMS: atom_id res chain seq x y z
N MET A 1 50.15 -15.78 22.25
CA MET A 1 49.56 -15.93 20.91
C MET A 1 48.08 -15.55 21.05
N PHE A 2 47.73 -14.30 20.75
CA PHE A 2 46.38 -13.75 20.95
C PHE A 2 45.53 -14.02 19.70
N TRP A 3 44.42 -14.75 19.86
CA TRP A 3 43.40 -14.86 18.82
C TRP A 3 42.47 -13.64 18.88
N LYS A 4 42.45 -12.84 17.81
CA LYS A 4 41.44 -11.82 17.58
C LYS A 4 40.20 -12.49 16.98
N PHE A 5 39.12 -12.54 17.75
CA PHE A 5 37.79 -12.76 17.18
C PHE A 5 37.37 -11.47 16.46
N VAL A 6 37.26 -11.55 15.13
CA VAL A 6 36.64 -10.51 14.33
C VAL A 6 35.13 -10.79 14.34
N CYS A 7 34.39 -10.02 15.13
CA CYS A 7 32.94 -10.02 15.08
C CYS A 7 32.51 -9.14 13.90
N ILE A 8 32.16 -9.77 12.77
CA ILE A 8 31.55 -9.07 11.64
C ILE A 8 30.06 -8.92 11.97
N LEU A 9 29.66 -7.72 12.37
CA LEU A 9 28.25 -7.32 12.44
C LEU A 9 27.73 -7.20 11.00
N VAL A 10 27.09 -8.26 10.52
CA VAL A 10 26.26 -8.18 9.31
C VAL A 10 24.93 -7.59 9.75
N SER A 11 24.74 -6.29 9.54
CA SER A 11 23.43 -5.65 9.68
C SER A 11 22.51 -6.21 8.59
N ALA A 12 21.68 -7.18 8.95
CA ALA A 12 20.62 -7.70 8.10
C ALA A 12 19.62 -6.58 7.82
N THR A 13 19.61 -6.10 6.59
CA THR A 13 18.55 -5.24 6.06
C THR A 13 17.32 -6.13 5.92
N ILE A 14 16.25 -5.84 6.66
CA ILE A 14 14.99 -6.57 6.53
C ILE A 14 14.47 -6.31 5.11
N ILE A 15 14.38 -7.38 4.31
CA ILE A 15 13.90 -7.33 2.94
C ILE A 15 12.41 -7.64 2.98
N GLU A 16 11.56 -6.61 3.05
CA GLU A 16 10.12 -6.78 2.81
C GLU A 16 9.89 -6.82 1.29
N GLY A 17 9.61 -8.01 0.74
CA GLY A 17 9.16 -8.16 -0.65
C GLY A 17 10.23 -8.07 -1.75
N GLY A 18 11.50 -8.36 -1.43
CA GLY A 18 12.60 -8.45 -2.40
C GLY A 18 13.27 -7.12 -2.77
N VAL A 19 12.82 -5.99 -2.23
CA VAL A 19 13.40 -4.66 -2.45
C VAL A 19 14.08 -4.19 -1.16
N PRO A 20 15.35 -3.73 -1.21
CA PRO A 20 16.00 -3.18 -0.03
C PRO A 20 15.25 -1.95 0.48
N SER A 21 15.08 -1.85 1.80
CA SER A 21 14.44 -0.69 2.43
C SER A 21 15.12 0.60 1.98
N LYS A 22 14.33 1.53 1.45
CA LYS A 22 14.77 2.83 0.95
C LYS A 22 13.85 3.93 1.50
N ASN A 23 14.42 4.78 2.33
CA ASN A 23 13.74 5.95 2.88
C ASN A 23 13.96 7.15 1.96
N CYS A 24 12.88 7.79 1.55
CA CYS A 24 12.89 8.95 0.68
C CYS A 24 12.17 10.13 1.34
N ILE A 25 12.52 11.34 0.92
CA ILE A 25 11.89 12.56 1.41
C ILE A 25 11.09 13.19 0.27
N TYR A 26 9.80 13.43 0.49
CA TYR A 26 8.96 14.15 -0.43
C TYR A 26 9.00 15.66 -0.15
N ASN A 27 9.69 16.40 -1.01
CA ASN A 27 9.85 17.86 -0.91
C ASN A 27 8.84 18.63 -1.78
N GLY A 28 7.60 18.15 -1.84
CA GLY A 28 6.50 18.86 -2.51
C GLY A 28 6.41 18.70 -4.03
N THR A 29 7.37 18.00 -4.67
CA THR A 29 7.31 17.70 -6.11
C THR A 29 7.69 16.25 -6.38
N LEU A 30 6.97 15.60 -7.31
CA LEU A 30 7.22 14.18 -7.67
C LEU A 30 8.53 13.98 -8.43
N ASN A 31 8.98 14.98 -9.20
CA ASN A 31 10.23 14.89 -9.95
C ASN A 31 11.45 14.79 -9.03
N ALA A 32 11.37 15.40 -7.84
CA ALA A 32 12.42 15.33 -6.84
C ALA A 32 12.34 14.08 -5.95
N LEU A 33 11.20 13.38 -5.96
CA LEU A 33 11.07 12.11 -5.25
C LEU A 33 11.88 11.04 -5.99
N GLU A 34 12.72 10.33 -5.28
CA GLU A 34 13.48 9.23 -5.88
C GLU A 34 12.57 8.05 -6.26
N GLU A 35 13.07 7.14 -7.09
CA GLU A 35 12.34 5.90 -7.43
C GLU A 35 12.64 4.80 -6.40
N ASN A 36 11.77 3.78 -6.38
CA ASN A 36 11.89 2.59 -5.53
C ASN A 36 11.94 2.89 -4.02
N CYS A 37 11.24 3.93 -3.58
CA CYS A 37 11.10 4.25 -2.16
C CYS A 37 10.18 3.22 -1.50
N THR A 38 10.61 2.67 -0.36
CA THR A 38 9.75 1.83 0.48
C THR A 38 9.05 2.64 1.56
N THR A 39 9.72 3.70 2.04
CA THR A 39 9.19 4.63 3.02
C THR A 39 9.34 6.05 2.51
N ILE A 40 8.29 6.85 2.61
CA ILE A 40 8.31 8.26 2.20
C ILE A 40 8.00 9.14 3.40
N THR A 41 8.91 10.04 3.74
CA THR A 41 8.68 11.09 4.74
C THR A 41 8.23 12.37 4.04
N GLY A 42 7.13 12.95 4.51
CA GLY A 42 6.57 14.20 3.99
C GLY A 42 5.14 14.06 3.47
N ASN A 43 4.44 15.19 3.35
CA ASN A 43 3.05 15.21 2.90
C ASN A 43 2.97 15.05 1.38
N VAL A 44 2.45 13.93 0.92
CA VAL A 44 2.32 13.61 -0.50
C VAL A 44 1.07 14.28 -1.06
N ILE A 45 1.24 15.05 -2.14
CA ILE A 45 0.14 15.74 -2.81
C ILE A 45 0.19 15.36 -4.28
N ILE A 46 -0.85 14.68 -4.76
CA ILE A 46 -1.03 14.26 -6.15
C ILE A 46 -2.14 15.10 -6.76
N LYS A 47 -1.86 15.71 -7.92
CA LYS A 47 -2.74 16.66 -8.62
C LYS A 47 -2.96 16.27 -10.07
N SER A 48 -3.85 16.99 -10.74
CA SER A 48 -4.17 16.82 -12.17
C SER A 48 -2.97 16.88 -13.13
N THR A 49 -1.89 17.56 -12.74
CA THR A 49 -0.67 17.71 -13.54
C THR A 49 0.25 16.49 -13.49
N ASP A 50 0.03 15.60 -12.54
CA ASP A 50 0.92 14.47 -12.30
C ASP A 50 0.60 13.32 -13.25
N VAL A 51 1.62 12.86 -13.96
CA VAL A 51 1.47 11.83 -15.00
C VAL A 51 1.31 10.46 -14.33
N PRO A 52 0.25 9.68 -14.65
CA PRO A 52 -0.01 8.39 -14.01
C PRO A 52 1.16 7.39 -14.05
N THR A 53 1.90 7.33 -15.17
CA THR A 53 3.06 6.44 -15.29
C THR A 53 4.20 6.83 -14.35
N VAL A 54 4.41 8.13 -14.14
CA VAL A 54 5.41 8.64 -13.18
C VAL A 54 4.98 8.30 -11.77
N LEU A 55 3.71 8.53 -11.42
CA LEU A 55 3.15 8.17 -10.11
C LEU A 55 3.38 6.69 -9.80
N TYR A 56 3.05 5.81 -10.75
CA TYR A 56 3.23 4.38 -10.58
C TYR A 56 4.68 4.03 -10.24
N ASN A 57 5.65 4.54 -10.99
CA ASN A 57 7.07 4.27 -10.75
C ASN A 57 7.58 4.82 -9.41
N LYS A 58 6.98 5.89 -8.89
CA LYS A 58 7.36 6.47 -7.59
C LYS A 58 6.78 5.71 -6.40
N PHE A 59 5.57 5.15 -6.53
CA PHE A 59 4.81 4.63 -5.39
C PHE A 59 4.62 3.11 -5.36
N VAL A 60 4.88 2.38 -6.46
CA VAL A 60 4.62 0.93 -6.56
C VAL A 60 5.30 0.09 -5.47
N HIS A 61 6.43 0.56 -4.93
CA HIS A 61 7.18 -0.10 -3.85
C HIS A 61 6.95 0.50 -2.46
N THR A 62 6.14 1.55 -2.36
CA THR A 62 5.93 2.25 -1.09
C THR A 62 5.05 1.43 -0.16
N VAL A 63 5.59 1.13 1.02
CA VAL A 63 4.92 0.41 2.10
C VAL A 63 4.43 1.38 3.19
N ALA A 64 5.16 2.46 3.43
CA ALA A 64 4.81 3.43 4.46
C ALA A 64 4.98 4.88 4.01
N ILE A 65 4.06 5.75 4.46
CA ILE A 65 4.17 7.21 4.30
C ILE A 65 4.08 7.85 5.69
N ASP A 66 5.17 8.49 6.11
CA ASP A 66 5.25 9.32 7.31
C ASP A 66 4.90 10.77 6.92
N GLY A 67 3.60 10.98 6.72
CA GLY A 67 3.00 12.21 6.27
C GLY A 67 1.55 11.97 5.88
N CYS A 68 0.87 13.02 5.45
CA CYS A 68 -0.51 12.94 4.97
C CYS A 68 -0.53 12.82 3.46
N VAL A 69 -1.53 12.14 2.91
CA VAL A 69 -1.69 11.95 1.47
C VAL A 69 -2.92 12.72 0.99
N GLN A 70 -2.77 13.48 -0.08
CA GLN A 70 -3.86 14.22 -0.73
C GLN A 70 -3.86 13.90 -2.23
N ILE A 71 -4.97 13.40 -2.75
CA ILE A 71 -5.14 13.06 -4.17
C ILE A 71 -6.35 13.82 -4.69
N GLU A 72 -6.11 14.86 -5.48
CA GLU A 72 -7.17 15.77 -5.88
C GLU A 72 -7.16 16.11 -7.37
N GLY A 73 -8.34 16.06 -8.00
CA GLY A 73 -8.52 16.56 -9.37
C GLY A 73 -7.81 15.72 -10.44
N THR A 74 -7.42 14.49 -10.11
CA THR A 74 -6.68 13.62 -11.02
C THR A 74 -7.60 12.92 -12.03
N GLN A 75 -6.99 12.38 -13.08
CA GLN A 75 -7.68 11.53 -14.08
C GLN A 75 -7.44 10.04 -13.82
N LEU A 76 -7.01 9.67 -12.60
CA LEU A 76 -6.74 8.28 -12.23
C LEU A 76 -8.04 7.49 -12.17
N GLN A 77 -8.03 6.28 -12.73
CA GLN A 77 -9.15 5.33 -12.63
C GLN A 77 -9.05 4.44 -11.38
N GLY A 78 -7.84 4.26 -10.87
CA GLY A 78 -7.56 3.52 -9.64
C GLY A 78 -6.29 4.03 -8.95
N LEU A 79 -6.07 3.61 -7.71
CA LEU A 79 -4.88 3.92 -6.92
C LEU A 79 -4.04 2.67 -6.63
N ASP A 80 -4.04 1.72 -7.56
CA ASP A 80 -3.30 0.45 -7.49
C ASP A 80 -1.77 0.63 -7.40
N MET A 81 -1.26 1.82 -7.71
CA MET A 81 0.12 2.21 -7.37
C MET A 81 0.42 2.13 -5.87
N PHE A 82 -0.61 2.17 -5.01
CA PHE A 82 -0.53 1.99 -3.56
C PHE A 82 -0.92 0.59 -3.11
N ALA A 83 -0.89 -0.42 -3.99
CA ALA A 83 -1.29 -1.78 -3.64
C ALA A 83 -0.51 -2.38 -2.46
N ARG A 84 0.72 -1.90 -2.21
CA ARG A 84 1.59 -2.33 -1.10
C ARG A 84 1.58 -1.38 0.11
N LEU A 85 0.90 -0.24 -0.01
CA LEU A 85 0.91 0.77 1.04
C LEU A 85 0.13 0.26 2.25
N LEU A 86 0.83 0.05 3.36
CA LEU A 86 0.28 -0.51 4.58
C LEU A 86 -0.20 0.60 5.52
N THR A 87 0.63 1.63 5.70
CA THR A 87 0.39 2.68 6.70
C THR A 87 0.62 4.08 6.15
N VAL A 88 -0.27 4.99 6.52
CA VAL A 88 -0.08 6.44 6.39
C VAL A 88 -0.22 7.07 7.77
N LYS A 89 0.84 7.74 8.22
CA LYS A 89 0.92 8.37 9.55
C LYS A 89 1.00 9.88 9.41
N CYS A 90 -0.15 10.52 9.50
CA CYS A 90 -0.28 11.97 9.42
C CYS A 90 -0.14 12.59 10.82
N VAL A 91 1.08 13.00 11.19
CA VAL A 91 1.37 13.61 12.50
C VAL A 91 1.49 15.14 12.36
N ASN A 92 0.86 15.89 13.26
CA ASN A 92 0.99 17.36 13.38
C ASN A 92 0.74 18.12 12.06
N SER A 93 -0.30 17.75 11.32
CA SER A 93 -0.61 18.38 10.04
C SER A 93 -1.86 19.26 10.10
N SER A 94 -1.95 20.22 9.19
CA SER A 94 -3.15 21.02 8.96
C SER A 94 -4.23 20.29 8.15
N PHE A 95 -3.96 19.06 7.70
CA PHE A 95 -4.93 18.24 6.96
C PHE A 95 -5.94 17.60 7.91
N ALA A 96 -7.21 17.62 7.49
CA ALA A 96 -8.32 17.11 8.31
C ALA A 96 -8.33 15.57 8.43
N VAL A 97 -7.69 14.87 7.49
CA VAL A 97 -7.63 13.41 7.38
C VAL A 97 -6.22 12.96 7.00
N ASP A 98 -5.92 11.69 7.25
CA ASP A 98 -4.59 11.14 6.99
C ASP A 98 -4.40 10.84 5.50
N PHE A 99 -5.48 10.38 4.86
CA PHE A 99 -5.54 10.12 3.42
C PHE A 99 -6.79 10.76 2.85
N TYR A 100 -6.64 11.68 1.90
CA TYR A 100 -7.74 12.37 1.24
C TYR A 100 -7.77 12.08 -0.26
N ILE A 101 -8.96 11.80 -0.77
CA ILE A 101 -9.24 11.56 -2.19
C ILE A 101 -10.44 12.41 -2.58
N GLY A 102 -10.17 13.46 -3.35
CA GLY A 102 -11.13 14.50 -3.68
C GLY A 102 -11.25 14.77 -5.18
N ASN A 103 -12.43 15.09 -5.68
CA ASN A 103 -12.60 15.68 -7.02
C ASN A 103 -12.02 14.84 -8.19
N ASN A 104 -11.93 13.51 -8.06
CA ASN A 104 -11.42 12.64 -9.12
C ASN A 104 -12.60 12.07 -9.91
N THR A 105 -12.89 12.66 -11.07
CA THR A 105 -14.10 12.34 -11.85
C THR A 105 -14.08 10.96 -12.51
N GLN A 106 -12.89 10.39 -12.67
CA GLN A 106 -12.65 9.11 -13.33
C GLN A 106 -12.32 7.98 -12.36
N LEU A 107 -12.18 8.26 -11.07
CA LEU A 107 -11.80 7.26 -10.09
C LEU A 107 -12.94 6.29 -9.85
N GLU A 108 -12.71 5.01 -10.14
CA GLU A 108 -13.71 3.96 -10.05
C GLU A 108 -13.50 3.08 -8.81
N ARG A 109 -12.24 2.86 -8.40
CA ARG A 109 -11.86 1.98 -7.29
C ARG A 109 -10.67 2.53 -6.51
N LEU A 110 -10.55 2.18 -5.23
CA LEU A 110 -9.37 2.51 -4.44
C LEU A 110 -8.19 1.62 -4.83
N GLY A 111 -8.36 0.29 -4.82
CA GLY A 111 -7.26 -0.62 -5.21
C GLY A 111 -6.10 -0.65 -4.20
N MET A 112 -6.39 -0.38 -2.93
CA MET A 112 -5.43 -0.36 -1.82
C MET A 112 -5.80 -1.45 -0.80
N PRO A 113 -5.52 -2.73 -1.11
CA PRO A 113 -6.10 -3.88 -0.40
C PRO A 113 -5.58 -4.05 1.03
N VAL A 114 -4.40 -3.51 1.35
CA VAL A 114 -3.76 -3.66 2.67
C VAL A 114 -3.68 -2.35 3.45
N LEU A 115 -4.07 -1.22 2.84
CA LEU A 115 -3.96 0.08 3.48
C LEU A 115 -4.88 0.19 4.68
N THR A 116 -4.30 0.60 5.81
CA THR A 116 -5.04 1.00 7.01
C THR A 116 -4.71 2.44 7.36
N VAL A 117 -5.77 3.24 7.57
CA VAL A 117 -5.66 4.65 7.97
C VAL A 117 -6.72 4.96 9.00
N ASP A 118 -6.37 5.83 9.95
CA ASP A 118 -7.29 6.23 11.02
C ASP A 118 -8.40 7.13 10.51
N ARG A 119 -8.14 7.94 9.47
CA ARG A 119 -9.12 8.82 8.83
C ARG A 119 -8.93 8.84 7.31
N LEU A 120 -9.93 8.33 6.59
CA LEU A 120 -9.99 8.37 5.13
C LEU A 120 -11.03 9.40 4.69
N GLY A 121 -10.61 10.46 4.01
CA GLY A 121 -11.52 11.45 3.42
C GLY A 121 -11.82 11.12 1.96
N LEU A 122 -13.09 10.93 1.62
CA LEU A 122 -13.55 10.71 0.25
C LEU A 122 -14.56 11.78 -0.12
N THR A 123 -14.30 12.58 -1.15
CA THR A 123 -15.29 13.54 -1.63
C THR A 123 -15.30 13.78 -3.13
N SER A 124 -16.48 13.99 -3.70
CA SER A 124 -16.65 14.38 -5.09
C SER A 124 -15.96 13.43 -6.08
N ASN A 125 -16.05 12.13 -5.83
CA ASN A 125 -15.58 11.08 -6.72
C ASN A 125 -16.80 10.33 -7.31
N PRO A 126 -17.45 10.87 -8.36
CA PRO A 126 -18.78 10.43 -8.81
C PRO A 126 -18.85 9.00 -9.34
N LYS A 127 -17.72 8.43 -9.74
CA LYS A 127 -17.62 7.03 -10.21
C LYS A 127 -17.07 6.08 -9.15
N LEU A 128 -16.61 6.61 -8.01
CA LEU A 128 -15.97 5.80 -7.01
C LEU A 128 -17.02 4.91 -6.35
N CYS A 129 -16.76 3.62 -6.41
CA CYS A 129 -17.48 2.65 -5.62
C CYS A 129 -16.53 1.92 -4.69
N LEU A 130 -17.05 1.48 -3.55
CA LEU A 130 -16.29 0.70 -2.58
C LEU A 130 -16.88 -0.71 -2.49
N THR A 131 -16.01 -1.71 -2.33
CA THR A 131 -16.47 -3.06 -1.97
C THR A 131 -16.86 -3.14 -0.50
N HIS A 132 -17.53 -4.22 -0.11
CA HIS A 132 -17.90 -4.44 1.30
C HIS A 132 -16.66 -4.51 2.20
N GLU A 133 -15.61 -5.18 1.72
CA GLU A 133 -14.34 -5.36 2.40
C GLU A 133 -13.63 -4.01 2.61
N GLU A 134 -13.60 -3.15 1.59
CA GLU A 134 -13.03 -1.79 1.70
C GLU A 134 -13.80 -0.94 2.72
N MET A 135 -15.13 -1.05 2.76
CA MET A 135 -15.96 -0.34 3.74
C MET A 135 -15.72 -0.82 5.18
N ILE A 136 -15.46 -2.11 5.38
CA ILE A 136 -15.14 -2.66 6.72
C ILE A 136 -13.73 -2.26 7.15
N ARG A 137 -12.76 -2.32 6.23
CA ARG A 137 -11.36 -2.00 6.50
C ARG A 137 -11.19 -0.55 6.95
N HIS A 138 -11.85 0.38 6.27
CA HIS A 138 -11.78 1.80 6.59
C HIS A 138 -12.91 2.20 7.54
N LYS A 139 -12.66 2.09 8.84
CA LYS A 139 -13.68 2.32 9.89
C LYS A 139 -14.15 3.78 10.00
N ASN A 140 -13.31 4.73 9.60
CA ASN A 140 -13.54 6.18 9.77
C ASN A 140 -13.47 6.90 8.42
N ILE A 141 -14.40 6.57 7.52
CA ILE A 141 -14.52 7.27 6.25
C ILE A 141 -15.28 8.59 6.47
N GLN A 142 -14.59 9.71 6.30
CA GLN A 142 -15.18 11.05 6.29
C GLN A 142 -15.62 11.40 4.86
N ARG A 143 -16.84 11.90 4.71
CA ARG A 143 -17.49 12.16 3.41
C ARG A 143 -18.20 13.50 3.44
N ALA A 144 -18.33 14.18 2.30
CA ALA A 144 -19.25 15.31 2.25
C ALA A 144 -20.69 14.80 2.18
N PHE A 145 -21.63 15.61 2.67
CA PHE A 145 -23.04 15.23 2.80
C PHE A 145 -23.71 14.83 1.47
N THR A 146 -23.18 15.30 0.35
CA THR A 146 -23.68 15.06 -1.01
C THR A 146 -23.00 13.89 -1.72
N ASP A 147 -22.02 13.23 -1.09
CA ASP A 147 -21.26 12.16 -1.72
C ASP A 147 -22.01 10.82 -1.64
N ASN A 148 -22.55 10.37 -2.77
CA ASN A 148 -23.13 9.05 -2.93
C ASN A 148 -22.04 8.05 -3.32
N ILE A 149 -21.35 7.48 -2.34
CA ILE A 149 -20.44 6.35 -2.59
C ILE A 149 -21.30 5.11 -2.85
N LEU A 150 -21.19 4.59 -4.06
CA LEU A 150 -21.87 3.37 -4.46
C LEU A 150 -21.16 2.16 -3.85
N THR A 151 -21.92 1.13 -3.49
CA THR A 151 -21.35 -0.17 -3.17
C THR A 151 -21.20 -0.95 -4.47
N CYS A 152 -19.97 -1.27 -4.85
CA CYS A 152 -19.73 -2.13 -6.00
C CYS A 152 -19.95 -3.59 -5.63
N GLN A 153 -20.38 -4.40 -6.62
CA GLN A 153 -20.12 -5.83 -6.55
C GLN A 153 -18.60 -6.00 -6.62
N GLY A 154 -17.99 -6.16 -5.44
CA GLY A 154 -16.59 -6.55 -5.34
C GLY A 154 -16.38 -7.96 -5.92
N LYS A 155 -15.16 -8.47 -5.77
CA LYS A 155 -14.93 -9.91 -5.89
C LYS A 155 -15.89 -10.61 -4.93
N SER A 156 -16.66 -11.60 -5.39
CA SER A 156 -17.55 -12.35 -4.52
C SER A 156 -16.71 -13.23 -3.59
N GLY A 157 -16.76 -12.98 -2.28
CA GLY A 157 -16.11 -13.81 -1.26
C GLY A 157 -15.15 -13.02 -0.36
N GLU A 158 -14.85 -13.60 0.80
CA GLU A 158 -13.84 -13.06 1.72
C GLU A 158 -12.45 -13.11 1.07
N VAL A 159 -11.64 -12.07 1.26
CA VAL A 159 -10.22 -12.09 0.86
C VAL A 159 -9.54 -13.21 1.63
N LYS A 160 -8.87 -14.11 0.90
CA LYS A 160 -8.21 -15.27 1.49
C LYS A 160 -6.86 -14.89 2.08
N GLU A 161 -6.90 -14.48 3.34
CA GLU A 161 -5.70 -14.28 4.16
C GLU A 161 -5.12 -15.62 4.60
N CYS A 162 -3.79 -15.76 4.51
CA CYS A 162 -3.11 -16.99 4.87
C CYS A 162 -1.89 -16.71 5.72
N ASN A 163 -1.56 -17.67 6.57
CA ASN A 163 -0.31 -17.65 7.31
C ASN A 163 0.66 -18.62 6.65
N SER A 164 1.86 -18.14 6.38
CA SER A 164 2.93 -19.02 5.92
C SER A 164 3.58 -19.71 7.13
N THR A 165 4.02 -20.95 6.95
CA THR A 165 4.67 -21.77 7.97
C THR A 165 6.05 -22.24 7.48
N ALA A 166 7.04 -22.13 8.36
CA ALA A 166 8.38 -22.66 8.09
C ALA A 166 8.34 -24.20 7.96
N SER A 167 9.14 -24.74 7.04
CA SER A 167 9.32 -26.19 6.82
C SER A 167 8.09 -26.96 6.29
N SER A 168 7.09 -26.29 5.73
CA SER A 168 5.94 -26.91 5.07
C SER A 168 6.04 -26.78 3.55
N ALA A 169 5.53 -27.77 2.81
CA ALA A 169 5.43 -27.68 1.35
C ALA A 169 4.63 -26.43 0.93
N ASN A 170 5.15 -25.70 -0.05
CA ASN A 170 4.65 -24.42 -0.53
C ASN A 170 4.37 -23.43 0.61
N ALA A 171 5.29 -23.38 1.58
CA ALA A 171 5.21 -22.49 2.73
C ALA A 171 3.94 -22.72 3.60
N GLY A 172 3.29 -23.87 3.47
CA GLY A 172 2.01 -24.18 4.13
C GLY A 172 0.81 -23.37 3.62
N LEU A 173 0.95 -22.69 2.48
CA LEU A 173 -0.12 -21.88 1.91
C LEU A 173 -1.21 -22.76 1.29
N ILE A 174 -2.45 -22.35 1.50
CA ILE A 174 -3.64 -22.92 0.86
C ILE A 174 -3.83 -22.29 -0.53
N ASP A 175 -4.45 -23.03 -1.45
CA ASP A 175 -4.66 -22.58 -2.83
C ASP A 175 -5.46 -21.28 -2.91
N GLY A 176 -5.07 -20.37 -3.81
CA GLY A 176 -5.75 -19.09 -3.99
C GLY A 176 -5.61 -18.15 -2.80
N CYS A 177 -4.49 -18.22 -2.10
CA CYS A 177 -4.09 -17.24 -1.10
C CYS A 177 -3.91 -15.87 -1.75
N GLU A 178 -4.60 -14.86 -1.24
CA GLU A 178 -4.54 -13.51 -1.81
C GLU A 178 -3.64 -12.59 -0.97
N ILE A 179 -3.56 -12.85 0.33
CA ILE A 179 -2.73 -12.08 1.27
C ILE A 179 -2.00 -13.06 2.18
N VAL A 180 -0.67 -12.97 2.23
CA VAL A 180 0.14 -13.66 3.24
C VAL A 180 0.34 -12.73 4.42
N LEU A 181 -0.15 -13.13 5.59
CA LEU A 181 0.05 -12.42 6.84
C LEU A 181 1.40 -12.85 7.46
N GLY A 182 2.24 -11.87 7.79
CA GLY A 182 3.58 -12.12 8.34
C GLY A 182 4.62 -12.51 7.29
N ASP A 183 5.65 -13.23 7.73
CA ASP A 183 6.76 -13.62 6.85
C ASP A 183 6.35 -14.74 5.90
N LEU A 184 6.76 -14.66 4.63
CA LEU A 184 6.58 -15.70 3.63
C LEU A 184 7.78 -16.64 3.60
N TYR A 185 7.60 -17.89 4.04
CA TYR A 185 8.65 -18.90 4.16
C TYR A 185 8.79 -19.75 2.89
N ILE A 186 9.53 -19.26 1.90
CA ILE A 186 9.87 -20.04 0.70
C ILE A 186 11.28 -20.60 0.87
N GLU A 187 11.39 -21.87 1.28
CA GLU A 187 12.68 -22.55 1.42
C GLU A 187 12.73 -23.86 0.62
N GLY A 188 13.89 -24.14 0.01
CA GLY A 188 14.19 -25.44 -0.60
C GLY A 188 13.42 -25.77 -1.89
N MET A 189 13.37 -27.07 -2.22
CA MET A 189 12.72 -27.60 -3.43
C MET A 189 11.21 -27.83 -3.24
N ASP A 190 10.67 -27.62 -2.04
CA ASP A 190 9.30 -27.98 -1.68
C ASP A 190 8.24 -26.92 -2.08
N ASN A 191 8.57 -26.01 -3.01
CA ASN A 191 7.72 -24.89 -3.44
C ASN A 191 7.26 -25.03 -4.90
N ALA A 192 7.19 -26.26 -5.41
CA ALA A 192 6.89 -26.55 -6.81
C ALA A 192 5.55 -25.95 -7.30
N ASP A 193 4.59 -25.73 -6.40
CA ASP A 193 3.25 -25.22 -6.72
C ASP A 193 2.97 -23.85 -6.08
N ILE A 194 3.99 -23.11 -5.64
CA ILE A 194 3.80 -21.84 -4.93
C ILE A 194 3.00 -20.82 -5.77
N SER A 195 3.09 -20.90 -7.11
CA SER A 195 2.31 -20.08 -8.04
C SER A 195 0.82 -20.44 -8.09
N ASN A 196 0.43 -21.65 -7.68
CA ASN A 196 -0.98 -22.04 -7.52
C ASN A 196 -1.50 -21.67 -6.13
N LYS A 197 -0.58 -21.38 -5.19
CA LYS A 197 -0.91 -20.93 -3.84
C LYS A 197 -1.15 -19.43 -3.78
N LEU A 198 -0.35 -18.62 -4.49
CA LEU A 198 -0.39 -17.15 -4.50
C LEU A 198 -1.26 -16.55 -5.60
#